data_AF-K1SBY8-F1
#
_entry.id   AF-K1SBY8-F1
#
_cell.length_a   1.000
_cell.length_b   1.000
_cell.length_c   1.000
_cell.angle_alpha   90.00
_cell.angle_beta   90.00
_cell.angle_gamma   90.00
#
_symmetry.space_group_name_H-M   'P 1'
#
loop_
_entity.id
_entity.type
_entity.pdbx_description
1 polymer ?
#
loop_
_entity_poly.entity_id
_entity_poly.type
_entity_poly.pdbx_seq_one_letter_code
_entity_poly.pdbx_strand_id
1 'polypeptide(L)'
;MSEKKEFISTRKGITYLDLFAGAGGFSEGFMQAYTDDKYYNFRLASDINENCELTHRVRYNKMLGLDTKFMCQDIMEDSFFT
;
A
#
# COMPACT_ATOMS: atom_id res chain seq x y z
N MET A 1 9.51 10.14 1.34
CA MET A 1 8.55 10.83 2.22
C MET A 1 8.25 9.88 3.35
N SER A 2 9.10 9.86 4.37
CA SER A 2 8.77 9.14 5.60
C SER A 2 7.48 9.74 6.18
N GLU A 3 6.59 8.88 6.65
CA GLU A 3 5.35 9.32 7.29
C GLU A 3 5.68 10.37 8.37
N LYS A 4 5.19 11.61 8.19
CA LYS A 4 5.44 12.68 9.16
C LYS A 4 4.76 12.28 10.47
N LYS A 5 5.55 11.96 11.50
CA LYS A 5 5.05 11.48 12.80
C LYS A 5 3.95 12.37 13.38
N GLU A 6 4.06 13.69 13.20
CA GLU A 6 3.07 14.68 13.63
C GLU A 6 1.73 14.58 12.88
N PHE A 7 1.77 14.24 11.59
CA PHE A 7 0.57 14.04 10.78
C PHE A 7 -0.21 12.81 11.26
N ILE A 8 0.50 11.73 11.61
CA ILE A 8 -0.09 10.47 12.09
C ILE A 8 -0.52 10.58 13.55
N SER A 9 0.23 11.27 14.40
CA SER A 9 -0.09 11.35 15.84
C SER A 9 -1.42 12.04 16.14
N THR A 10 -1.92 12.83 15.19
CA THR A 10 -3.18 13.58 15.30
C THR A 10 -4.35 12.91 14.56
N ARG A 11 -4.13 11.82 13.83
CA ARG A 11 -5.13 11.18 12.96
C ARG A 11 -5.23 9.68 13.19
N LYS A 12 -6.44 9.15 13.03
CA LYS A 12 -6.69 7.71 13.05
C LYS A 12 -6.34 7.09 11.70
N GLY A 13 -5.44 6.12 11.70
CA GLY A 13 -5.11 5.34 10.50
C GLY A 13 -6.20 4.34 10.14
N ILE A 14 -6.76 4.47 8.93
CA ILE A 14 -7.65 3.47 8.34
C ILE A 14 -6.77 2.53 7.52
N THR A 15 -6.60 1.31 8.01
CA THR A 15 -5.76 0.31 7.35
C THR A 15 -6.50 -0.27 6.16
N TYR A 16 -5.80 -0.39 5.04
CA TYR A 16 -6.34 -1.02 3.84
C TYR A 16 -5.28 -1.82 3.08
N LEU A 17 -5.77 -2.64 2.17
CA LEU A 17 -4.98 -3.37 1.18
C LEU A 17 -5.53 -3.07 -0.22
N ASP A 18 -4.68 -3.20 -1.24
CA ASP A 18 -4.97 -2.93 -2.64
C ASP A 18 -4.86 -4.23 -3.46
N LEU A 19 -5.98 -4.79 -3.89
CA LEU A 19 -6.02 -6.00 -4.72
C LEU A 19 -6.06 -5.61 -6.20
N PHE A 20 -5.35 -6.36 -7.05
CA PHE A 20 -5.14 -6.00 -8.45
C PHE A 20 -4.47 -4.62 -8.58
N ALA A 21 -3.45 -4.41 -7.75
CA ALA A 21 -2.87 -3.09 -7.52
C ALA A 21 -2.20 -2.49 -8.76
N GLY A 22 -1.81 -3.33 -9.73
CA GLY A 22 -1.05 -2.89 -10.90
C GLY A 22 0.16 -2.04 -10.50
N ALA A 23 0.30 -0.88 -11.15
CA ALA A 23 1.36 0.09 -10.83
C ALA A 23 1.10 0.93 -9.56
N GLY A 24 -0.03 0.73 -8.87
CA GLY A 24 -0.34 1.36 -7.59
C GLY A 24 -1.06 2.72 -7.67
N GLY A 25 -1.78 2.98 -8.78
CA GLY A 25 -2.55 4.22 -8.95
C GLY A 25 -3.63 4.43 -7.88
N PHE A 26 -4.33 3.36 -7.50
CA PHE A 26 -5.31 3.39 -6.39
C PHE A 26 -4.63 3.71 -5.06
N SER A 27 -3.56 2.98 -4.73
CA SER A 27 -2.75 3.20 -3.53
C SER A 27 -2.23 4.63 -3.40
N GLU A 28 -1.66 5.21 -4.46
CA GLU A 28 -1.16 6.60 -4.47
C GLU A 28 -2.28 7.63 -4.23
N GLY A 29 -3.48 7.38 -4.76
CA GLY A 29 -4.65 8.23 -4.53
C GLY A 29 -5.08 8.22 -3.06
N PHE A 30 -5.19 7.03 -2.45
CA PHE A 30 -5.58 6.89 -1.05
C PHE A 30 -4.53 7.45 -0.09
N MET A 31 -3.23 7.29 -0.39
CA MET A 31 -2.15 7.84 0.43
C MET A 31 -2.14 9.39 0.46
N GLN A 32 -2.67 10.03 -0.57
CA GLN A 32 -2.80 11.49 -0.64
C GLN A 32 -4.12 11.99 -0.01
N ALA A 33 -5.09 11.11 0.20
CA ALA A 33 -6.38 11.43 0.79
C ALA A 33 -6.34 11.38 2.32
N TYR A 34 -7.00 12.34 2.97
CA TYR A 34 -7.17 12.39 4.42
C TYR A 34 -8.37 13.26 4.80
N THR A 35 -8.87 13.08 6.01
CA THR A 35 -9.76 14.02 6.69
C THR A 35 -9.02 14.67 7.85
N ASP A 36 -9.65 15.62 8.54
CA ASP A 36 -9.07 16.27 9.72
C ASP A 36 -8.60 15.26 10.77
N ASP A 37 -9.34 14.15 10.90
CA ASP A 37 -9.15 13.14 11.94
C ASP A 37 -8.72 11.75 11.42
N LYS A 38 -8.60 11.52 10.11
CA LYS A 38 -8.26 10.21 9.53
C LYS A 38 -7.27 10.31 8.38
N TYR A 39 -6.51 9.24 8.18
CA TYR A 39 -5.68 9.04 7.00
C TYR A 39 -5.73 7.56 6.58
N TYR A 40 -5.33 7.26 5.34
CA TYR A 40 -5.27 5.88 4.87
C TYR A 40 -3.88 5.29 5.05
N ASN A 41 -3.81 4.22 5.83
CA ASN A 41 -2.59 3.48 6.13
C ASN A 41 -2.49 2.27 5.18
N PHE A 42 -1.72 2.43 4.11
CA PHE A 42 -1.50 1.38 3.13
C PHE A 42 -0.58 0.29 3.70
N ARG A 43 -1.01 -0.97 3.68
CA ARG A 43 -0.24 -2.09 4.28
C ARG A 43 0.15 -3.20 3.33
N LEU A 44 -0.67 -3.50 2.34
CA LEU A 44 -0.45 -4.63 1.45
C LEU A 44 -1.02 -4.32 0.08
N ALA A 45 -0.27 -4.61 -0.98
CA ALA A 45 -0.80 -4.73 -2.32
C ALA A 45 -0.64 -6.16 -2.86
N SER A 46 -1.50 -6.54 -3.80
CA SER A 46 -1.38 -7.79 -4.53
C SER A 46 -1.67 -7.59 -6.01
N ASP A 47 -0.89 -8.28 -6.84
CA ASP A 47 -1.13 -8.42 -8.27
C ASP A 47 -0.51 -9.74 -8.74
N ILE A 48 -0.98 -10.30 -9.84
CA ILE A 48 -0.39 -11.50 -10.44
C ILE A 48 0.90 -11.19 -11.20
N ASN A 49 1.13 -9.93 -11.58
CA ASN A 49 2.25 -9.52 -12.41
C ASN A 49 3.51 -9.17 -11.59
N GLU A 50 4.60 -9.91 -11.82
CA GLU A 50 5.91 -9.70 -11.17
C GLU A 50 6.50 -8.29 -11.37
N ASN A 51 6.18 -7.62 -12.49
CA ASN A 51 6.65 -6.26 -12.76
C ASN A 51 6.01 -5.23 -11.81
N CYS A 52 4.80 -5.53 -11.31
CA CYS A 52 4.13 -4.72 -10.31
C CYS A 52 4.89 -4.78 -8.99
N GLU A 53 5.39 -5.96 -8.58
CA GLU A 53 6.18 -6.09 -7.35
C GLU A 53 7.43 -5.18 -7.38
N LEU A 54 8.14 -5.15 -8.50
CA LEU A 54 9.32 -4.28 -8.64
C LEU A 54 8.96 -2.80 -8.44
N THR A 55 7.86 -2.37 -9.05
CA THR A 55 7.34 -1.00 -8.91
C THR A 55 7.02 -0.70 -7.46
N HIS A 56 6.29 -1.59 -6.78
CA HIS A 56 5.89 -1.41 -5.40
C HIS A 56 7.08 -1.36 -4.44
N ARG A 57 8.03 -2.28 -4.60
CA ARG A 57 9.22 -2.37 -3.75
C ARG A 57 10.13 -1.15 -3.90
N VAL A 58 10.33 -0.67 -5.12
CA VAL A 58 11.18 0.51 -5.36
C VAL A 58 10.47 1.78 -4.90
N ARG A 59 9.22 1.97 -5.32
CA ARG A 59 8.46 3.19 -5.05
C ARG A 59 8.08 3.31 -3.57
N TYR A 60 7.35 2.33 -3.02
CA TYR A 60 6.79 2.43 -1.67
C TYR A 60 7.84 2.14 -0.61
N ASN A 61 8.57 1.02 -0.70
CA ASN A 61 9.52 0.67 0.36
C ASN A 61 10.82 1.50 0.30
N LYS A 62 11.45 1.67 -0.87
CA LYS A 62 12.75 2.35 -0.96
C LYS A 62 12.64 3.88 -1.05
N MET A 63 11.87 4.41 -2.03
CA MET A 63 11.80 5.86 -2.26
C MET A 63 10.93 6.57 -1.22
N LEU A 64 9.78 5.98 -0.88
CA LEU A 64 8.88 6.57 0.10
C LEU A 64 9.22 6.16 1.53
N GLY A 65 9.80 4.98 1.74
CA GLY A 65 10.15 4.49 3.08
C GLY A 65 8.96 3.90 3.82
N LEU A 66 7.97 3.39 3.09
CA LEU A 66 6.76 2.79 3.66
C LEU A 66 7.00 1.33 4.03
N ASP A 67 6.40 0.91 5.14
CA ASP A 67 6.36 -0.47 5.59
C ASP A 67 5.13 -1.19 5.02
N THR A 68 5.11 -1.30 3.68
CA THR A 68 4.09 -2.00 2.89
C THR A 68 4.64 -3.33 2.41
N LYS A 69 3.77 -4.33 2.27
CA LYS A 69 4.10 -5.61 1.65
C LYS A 69 3.50 -5.70 0.25
N PHE A 70 4.09 -6.53 -0.59
CA PHE A 70 3.53 -6.90 -1.89
C PHE A 70 3.41 -8.42 -1.97
N MET A 71 2.29 -8.91 -2.49
CA MET A 71 2.02 -10.32 -2.72
C MET A 71 1.81 -10.56 -4.22
N CYS A 72 2.84 -11.12 -4.85
CA CYS A 72 2.80 -11.52 -6.25
C CYS A 72 2.20 -12.92 -6.35
N GLN A 73 0.88 -13.02 -6.52
CA GLN A 73 0.16 -14.29 -6.52
C GLN A 73 -1.17 -14.16 -7.29
N ASP A 74 -1.61 -15.22 -7.93
CA ASP A 74 -2.97 -15.28 -8.46
C ASP A 74 -3.98 -15.42 -7.30
N ILE A 75 -4.97 -14.53 -7.27
CA ILE A 75 -6.04 -14.54 -6.26
C ILE A 75 -6.92 -15.79 -6.32
N MET A 76 -6.92 -16.51 -7.43
CA MET A 76 -7.65 -17.76 -7.61
C MET A 76 -6.91 -18.98 -7.07
N GLU A 77 -5.64 -18.86 -6.66
CA GLU A 77 -4.91 -19.96 -6.05
C GLU A 77 -5.46 -20.32 -4.66
N ASP A 78 -5.58 -21.62 -4.36
CA ASP A 78 -6.02 -22.10 -3.05
C ASP A 78 -5.14 -21.58 -1.91
N SER A 79 -3.86 -21.31 -2.19
CA SER A 79 -2.88 -20.80 -1.23
C SER A 79 -2.96 -19.29 -0.98
N PHE A 80 -3.85 -18.54 -1.65
CA PHE A 80 -3.86 -17.08 -1.56
C PHE A 80 -4.18 -16.54 -0.15
N PHE A 81 -4.92 -17.31 0.65
CA PHE A 81 -5.32 -16.92 2.02
C PHE A 81 -4.64 -17.72 3.13
N THR A 82 -3.72 -18.63 2.80
CA THR A 82 -3.16 -19.62 3.74
C THR A 82 -1.66 -19.49 3.93
#